data_AF-A0AAU5DB28-F1
#
_entry.id   AF-A0AAU5DB28-F1
#
_cell.length_a   1.000
_cell.length_b   1.000
_cell.length_c   1.000
_cell.angle_alpha   90.00
_cell.angle_beta   90.00
_cell.angle_gamma   90.00
#
_symmetry.space_group_name_H-M   'P 1'
#
loop_
_entity.id
_entity.type
_entity.pdbx_description
1 polymer ?
#
loop_
_entity_poly.entity_id
_entity_poly.type
_entity_poly.pdbx_seq_one_letter_code
_entity_poly.pdbx_strand_id
1 'polypeptide(L)'
;MFGRNRERRERLEAQQQWEAWTAGHIEPPLDPDHQEPAAVPVVDDFLPPDLRLPTREELAGMLMAHDFPLVLDGEVRACSECGAYRKWIVVSTPDGVWLRCPAGHEQVEPRLDAAWYNRTSGPTTGQHATYEECLRFLGH
;
A
#
# COMPACT_ATOMS: atom_id res chain seq x y z
N MET A 1 -20.18 8.88 -48.02
CA MET A 1 -20.63 9.84 -46.98
C MET A 1 -21.44 9.22 -45.83
N PHE A 2 -21.78 7.92 -45.86
CA PHE A 2 -22.71 7.30 -44.90
C PHE A 2 -22.10 6.77 -43.59
N GLY A 3 -20.78 6.52 -43.51
CA GLY A 3 -20.12 6.03 -42.29
C GLY A 3 -20.13 7.02 -41.12
N ARG A 4 -19.85 8.30 -41.41
CA ARG A 4 -19.82 9.38 -40.40
C ARG A 4 -21.16 9.63 -39.70
N ASN A 5 -22.28 9.35 -40.38
CA ASN A 5 -23.61 9.46 -39.78
C ASN A 5 -23.92 8.29 -38.84
N ARG A 6 -23.39 7.09 -39.15
CA ARG A 6 -23.53 5.91 -38.29
C ARG A 6 -22.73 6.07 -37.00
N GLU A 7 -21.47 6.48 -37.09
CA GLU A 7 -20.60 6.71 -35.93
C GLU A 7 -21.15 7.82 -35.02
N ARG A 8 -21.71 8.89 -35.60
CA ARG A 8 -22.38 9.95 -34.83
C ARG A 8 -23.59 9.41 -34.06
N ARG A 9 -24.38 8.52 -34.66
CA ARG A 9 -25.56 7.92 -34.02
C ARG A 9 -25.16 6.96 -32.91
N GLU A 10 -24.19 6.09 -33.15
CA GLU A 10 -23.65 5.16 -32.14
C GLU A 10 -23.09 5.91 -30.93
N ARG A 11 -22.42 7.05 -31.15
CA ARG A 11 -21.93 7.91 -30.06
C ARG A 11 -23.06 8.54 -29.24
N LEU A 12 -24.15 8.96 -29.89
CA LEU A 12 -25.32 9.52 -29.20
C LEU A 12 -26.09 8.44 -28.42
N GLU A 13 -26.13 7.22 -28.93
CA GLU A 13 -26.71 6.07 -28.22
C GLU A 13 -25.87 5.70 -27.00
N ALA A 14 -24.55 5.65 -27.13
CA ALA A 14 -23.63 5.42 -26.01
C ALA A 14 -23.72 6.54 -24.95
N GLN A 15 -23.87 7.80 -25.37
CA GLN A 15 -24.05 8.93 -24.47
C GLN A 15 -25.37 8.81 -23.68
N GLN A 16 -26.48 8.49 -24.34
CA GLN A 16 -27.78 8.30 -23.69
C GLN A 16 -27.76 7.11 -22.72
N GLN A 17 -27.08 6.02 -23.07
CA GLN A 17 -26.91 4.87 -22.17
C GLN A 17 -26.10 5.25 -20.93
N TRP A 18 -25.04 6.05 -21.09
CA TRP A 18 -24.24 6.55 -19.97
C TRP A 18 -25.03 7.51 -19.08
N GLU A 19 -25.83 8.41 -19.65
CA GLU A 19 -26.71 9.32 -18.91
C GLU A 19 -27.81 8.55 -18.14
N ALA A 20 -28.39 7.51 -18.74
CA ALA A 20 -29.38 6.66 -18.06
C ALA A 20 -28.75 5.85 -16.92
N TRP A 21 -27.54 5.32 -17.12
CA TRP A 21 -26.82 4.58 -16.08
C TRP A 21 -26.42 5.50 -14.92
N THR A 22 -25.90 6.69 -15.21
CA THR A 22 -25.53 7.67 -14.18
C THR A 22 -26.75 8.21 -13.43
N ALA A 23 -27.88 8.48 -14.10
CA ALA A 23 -29.12 8.91 -13.44
C ALA A 23 -29.61 7.94 -12.33
N GLY A 24 -29.34 6.63 -12.48
CA GLY A 24 -29.66 5.63 -11.46
C GLY A 24 -28.59 5.40 -10.38
N HIS A 25 -27.39 5.95 -10.57
CA HIS A 25 -26.23 5.76 -9.68
C HIS A 25 -25.64 7.07 -9.14
N ILE A 26 -26.27 8.21 -9.42
CA ILE A 26 -25.98 9.47 -8.76
C ILE A 26 -26.43 9.31 -7.31
N GLU A 27 -25.48 9.41 -6.39
CA GLU A 27 -25.80 9.56 -4.97
C GLU A 27 -26.77 10.75 -4.83
N PRO A 28 -27.91 10.56 -4.14
CA PRO A 28 -28.84 11.66 -3.95
C PRO A 28 -28.11 12.84 -3.32
N PRO A 29 -28.37 14.08 -3.78
CA PRO A 29 -27.81 15.26 -3.13
C PRO A 29 -28.20 15.19 -1.66
N LEU A 30 -27.21 15.28 -0.76
CA LEU A 30 -27.44 15.34 0.68
C LEU A 30 -28.40 16.50 0.95
N ASP A 31 -29.57 16.19 1.52
CA ASP A 31 -30.53 17.21 1.94
C ASP A 31 -29.81 18.24 2.83
N PRO A 32 -29.97 19.56 2.58
CA PRO A 32 -29.41 20.59 3.44
C PRO A 32 -30.03 20.59 4.85
N ASP A 33 -31.15 19.87 5.01
CA ASP A 33 -31.80 19.53 6.29
C ASP A 33 -31.25 18.22 6.86
N HIS A 34 -29.95 17.96 6.70
CA HIS A 34 -29.21 17.07 7.60
C HIS A 34 -29.22 17.72 8.99
N GLN A 35 -30.38 17.62 9.63
CA GLN A 35 -30.60 17.93 11.01
C GLN A 35 -29.52 17.20 11.77
N GLU A 36 -28.70 17.95 12.52
CA GLU A 36 -27.65 17.40 13.37
C GLU A 36 -28.20 16.13 14.01
N PRO A 37 -27.58 14.96 13.76
CA PRO A 37 -28.12 13.71 14.26
C PRO A 37 -28.20 13.88 15.78
N ALA A 38 -29.41 13.78 16.31
CA ALA A 38 -29.65 13.76 17.76
C ALA A 38 -28.65 12.77 18.34
N ALA A 39 -27.77 13.25 19.23
CA ALA A 39 -26.56 12.58 19.68
C ALA A 39 -26.70 11.05 19.68
N VAL A 40 -26.31 10.43 18.56
CA VAL A 40 -26.18 8.99 18.51
C VAL A 40 -25.08 8.67 19.53
N PRO A 41 -25.29 7.70 20.44
CA PRO A 41 -24.16 7.23 21.23
C PRO A 41 -23.09 6.86 20.20
N VAL A 42 -21.89 7.41 20.34
CA VAL A 42 -20.75 7.07 19.50
C VAL A 42 -20.43 5.60 19.80
N VAL A 43 -21.18 4.70 19.19
CA VAL A 43 -20.79 3.33 19.02
C VAL A 43 -19.67 3.43 18.01
N ASP A 44 -18.47 3.10 18.44
CA ASP A 44 -17.33 2.92 17.56
C ASP A 44 -17.72 1.81 16.57
N ASP A 45 -18.29 2.18 15.42
CA ASP A 45 -18.69 1.28 14.31
C ASP A 45 -17.48 0.60 13.65
N PHE A 46 -16.29 0.87 14.17
CA PHE A 46 -15.05 0.30 13.72
C PHE A 46 -14.89 -1.11 14.32
N LEU A 47 -14.26 -2.01 13.57
CA LEU A 47 -14.00 -3.38 14.05
C LEU A 47 -13.32 -3.36 15.43
N PRO A 48 -13.50 -4.37 16.29
CA PRO A 48 -12.71 -4.51 17.52
C PRO A 48 -11.21 -4.39 17.23
N PRO A 49 -10.39 -3.77 18.10
CA PRO A 49 -8.96 -3.54 17.87
C PRO A 49 -8.20 -4.81 17.43
N ASP A 50 -8.53 -5.96 18.02
CA ASP A 50 -7.91 -7.26 17.73
C ASP A 50 -8.22 -7.79 16.32
N LEU A 51 -9.22 -7.21 15.65
CA LEU A 51 -9.66 -7.55 14.29
C LEU A 51 -9.40 -6.42 13.29
N ARG A 52 -8.87 -5.28 13.74
CA ARG A 52 -8.40 -4.22 12.82
C ARG A 52 -7.10 -4.69 12.19
N LEU A 53 -6.91 -4.37 10.90
CA LEU A 53 -5.57 -4.41 10.36
C LEU A 53 -4.73 -3.39 11.13
N PRO A 54 -3.54 -3.77 11.64
CA PRO A 54 -2.66 -2.82 12.31
C PRO A 54 -2.38 -1.66 11.34
N THR A 55 -2.46 -0.44 11.87
CA THR A 55 -2.20 0.76 11.08
C THR A 55 -0.75 0.76 10.61
N ARG A 56 -0.48 1.53 9.55
CA ARG A 56 0.85 1.62 8.96
C ARG A 56 1.89 2.12 9.97
N GLU A 57 1.46 2.86 10.99
CA GLU A 57 2.30 3.33 12.10
C GLU A 57 2.45 2.32 13.25
N GLU A 58 1.51 1.39 13.44
CA GLU A 58 1.52 0.38 14.52
C GLU A 58 2.37 -0.86 14.21
N LEU A 59 2.71 -1.06 12.94
CA LEU A 59 3.70 -2.05 12.55
C LEU A 59 5.07 -1.48 12.89
N ALA A 60 5.88 -2.20 13.69
CA ALA A 60 7.23 -1.83 14.12
C ALA A 60 8.27 -1.79 12.97
N GLY A 61 7.86 -1.28 11.81
CA GLY A 61 8.49 -1.48 10.52
C GLY A 61 7.82 -2.62 9.77
N MET A 62 7.43 -2.37 8.52
CA MET A 62 7.06 -3.44 7.60
C MET A 62 8.34 -4.15 7.14
N LEU A 63 8.47 -5.45 7.39
CA LEU A 63 9.66 -6.23 7.00
C LEU A 63 9.39 -7.06 5.75
N MET A 64 10.37 -7.12 4.87
CA MET A 64 10.35 -7.97 3.68
C MET A 64 11.74 -8.56 3.44
N ALA A 65 11.81 -9.87 3.18
CA ALA A 65 13.02 -10.46 2.62
C ALA A 65 13.17 -10.09 1.13
N HIS A 66 14.38 -9.68 0.76
CA HIS A 66 14.77 -9.34 -0.59
C HIS A 66 16.01 -10.15 -0.98
N ASP A 67 15.76 -11.31 -1.61
CA ASP A 67 16.81 -12.28 -1.95
C ASP A 67 17.73 -11.84 -3.09
N PHE A 68 17.25 -10.96 -3.96
CA PHE A 68 17.97 -10.48 -5.13
C PHE A 68 18.95 -9.35 -4.77
N PRO A 69 19.95 -9.08 -5.63
CA PRO A 69 20.81 -7.90 -5.46
C PRO A 69 19.98 -6.62 -5.51
N LEU A 70 20.18 -5.75 -4.52
CA LEU A 70 19.44 -4.50 -4.41
C LEU A 70 20.14 -3.45 -5.29
N VAL A 71 19.54 -3.15 -6.45
CA VAL A 71 20.11 -2.22 -7.45
C VAL A 71 19.41 -0.88 -7.36
N LEU A 72 20.16 0.18 -7.03
CA LEU A 72 19.67 1.56 -6.94
C LEU A 72 20.45 2.43 -7.90
N ASP A 73 19.75 3.11 -8.81
CA ASP A 73 20.36 3.99 -9.82
C ASP A 73 21.49 3.33 -10.64
N GLY A 74 21.41 2.00 -10.83
CA GLY A 74 22.43 1.19 -11.52
C GLY A 74 23.59 0.70 -10.64
N GLU A 75 23.61 1.04 -9.35
CA GLU A 75 24.60 0.59 -8.38
C GLU A 75 24.05 -0.59 -7.55
N VAL A 76 24.84 -1.67 -7.41
CA VAL A 76 24.50 -2.77 -6.49
C VAL A 76 24.85 -2.37 -5.08
N ARG A 77 23.86 -2.34 -4.18
CA ARG A 77 24.10 -2.04 -2.77
C ARG A 77 24.64 -3.26 -2.03
N ALA A 78 25.78 -3.03 -1.40
CA ALA A 78 26.45 -3.95 -0.50
C ALA A 78 26.48 -3.37 0.92
N CYS A 79 26.57 -4.26 1.90
CA CYS A 79 26.76 -3.90 3.29
C CYS A 79 28.10 -3.19 3.47
N SER A 80 28.10 -2.02 4.08
CA SER A 80 29.31 -1.25 4.34
C SER A 80 30.29 -1.97 5.27
N GLU A 81 29.80 -2.90 6.09
CA GLU A 81 30.61 -3.62 7.08
C GLU A 81 31.12 -4.98 6.58
N CYS A 82 30.23 -5.82 6.03
CA CYS A 82 30.59 -7.19 5.61
C CYS A 82 30.63 -7.41 4.10
N GLY A 83 30.25 -6.43 3.29
CA GLY A 83 30.23 -6.55 1.82
C GLY A 83 29.14 -7.47 1.26
N ALA A 84 28.24 -7.99 2.09
CA ALA A 84 27.10 -8.77 1.61
C ALA A 84 26.19 -7.90 0.72
N TYR A 85 25.84 -8.38 -0.47
CA TYR A 85 25.08 -7.61 -1.47
C TYR A 85 23.71 -8.22 -1.82
N ARG A 86 23.33 -9.33 -1.19
CA ARG A 86 22.10 -10.09 -1.44
C ARG A 86 21.47 -10.54 -0.12
N LYS A 87 20.22 -11.04 -0.19
CA LYS A 87 19.45 -11.50 0.98
C LYS A 87 19.30 -10.41 2.03
N TRP A 88 18.88 -9.25 1.56
CA TRP A 88 18.58 -8.12 2.41
C TRP A 88 17.24 -8.33 3.11
N ILE A 89 17.14 -7.92 4.37
CA ILE A 89 15.85 -7.68 5.01
C ILE A 89 15.60 -6.18 4.91
N VAL A 90 14.55 -5.81 4.21
CA VAL A 90 14.13 -4.43 4.04
C VAL A 90 13.08 -4.13 5.11
N VAL A 91 13.31 -3.08 5.89
CA VAL A 91 12.42 -2.63 6.95
C VAL A 91 11.94 -1.22 6.60
N SER A 92 10.64 -1.03 6.38
CA SER A 92 10.05 0.30 6.14
C SER A 92 9.46 0.82 7.44
N THR A 93 10.04 1.87 7.99
CA THR A 93 9.53 2.61 9.17
C THR A 93 9.00 3.99 8.76
N PRO A 94 8.33 4.75 9.64
CA PRO A 94 7.94 6.14 9.35
C PRO A 94 9.12 7.05 9.02
N ASP A 95 10.30 6.78 9.59
CA ASP A 95 11.53 7.57 9.41
C ASP A 95 12.29 7.25 8.12
N GLY A 96 11.92 6.17 7.42
CA GLY A 96 12.54 5.77 6.15
C GLY A 96 12.67 4.25 5.99
N VAL A 97 13.53 3.85 5.05
CA VAL A 97 13.79 2.43 4.77
C VAL A 97 15.18 2.04 5.27
N TRP A 98 15.21 0.97 6.05
CA TRP A 98 16.41 0.36 6.61
C TRP A 98 16.68 -0.97 5.93
N LEU A 99 17.96 -1.28 5.74
CA LEU A 99 18.44 -2.53 5.18
C LEU A 99 19.23 -3.27 6.24
N ARG A 100 18.87 -4.53 6.48
CA ARG A 100 19.60 -5.44 7.36
C ARG A 100 20.22 -6.56 6.52
N CYS A 101 21.53 -6.74 6.63
CA CYS A 101 22.25 -7.78 5.91
C CYS A 101 22.13 -9.14 6.63
N PRO A 102 22.51 -10.27 5.98
CA PRO A 102 22.47 -11.59 6.61
C PRO A 102 23.37 -11.75 7.85
N ALA A 103 24.40 -10.92 7.96
CA ALA A 103 25.28 -10.89 9.14
C ALA A 103 24.69 -10.07 10.30
N GLY A 104 23.52 -9.44 10.11
CA GLY A 104 22.82 -8.67 11.13
C GLY A 104 23.20 -7.19 11.22
N HIS A 105 24.03 -6.67 10.32
CA HIS A 105 24.32 -5.23 10.25
C HIS A 105 23.15 -4.47 9.64
N GLU A 106 22.84 -3.30 10.21
CA GLU A 106 21.73 -2.44 9.82
C GLU A 106 22.26 -1.12 9.25
N GLN A 107 21.67 -0.67 8.14
CA GLN A 107 22.02 0.59 7.50
C GLN A 107 20.78 1.28 6.95
N VAL A 108 20.70 2.61 7.11
CA VAL A 108 19.71 3.44 6.42
C VAL A 108 20.06 3.51 4.95
N GLU A 109 19.06 3.37 4.09
CA GLU A 109 19.21 3.65 2.67
C GLU A 109 18.34 4.86 2.26
N PRO A 110 18.93 6.07 2.13
CA PRO A 110 18.17 7.30 1.92
C PRO A 110 17.52 7.39 0.53
N ARG A 111 17.96 6.55 -0.43
CA ARG A 111 17.37 6.48 -1.77
C ARG A 111 16.06 5.66 -1.78
N LEU A 112 15.80 4.90 -0.72
CA LEU A 112 14.61 4.07 -0.60
C LEU A 112 13.57 4.77 0.26
N ASP A 113 12.37 4.89 -0.29
CA ASP A 113 11.21 5.42 0.42
C ASP A 113 10.14 4.33 0.61
N ALA A 114 9.14 4.66 1.41
CA ALA A 114 8.05 3.75 1.67
C ALA A 114 7.20 3.47 0.40
N ALA A 115 7.27 4.33 -0.62
CA ALA A 115 6.61 4.09 -1.90
C ALA A 115 7.33 3.00 -2.71
N TRP A 116 8.67 2.99 -2.70
CA TRP A 116 9.48 1.92 -3.26
C TRP A 116 9.23 0.61 -2.54
N TYR A 117 9.17 0.64 -1.20
CA TYR A 117 8.84 -0.55 -0.41
C TYR A 117 7.52 -1.15 -0.86
N ASN A 118 6.46 -0.35 -0.94
CA ASN A 118 5.12 -0.81 -1.34
C ASN A 118 5.05 -1.37 -2.77
N ARG A 119 5.86 -0.84 -3.70
CA ARG A 119 5.94 -1.37 -5.08
C ARG A 119 6.72 -2.68 -5.17
N THR A 120 7.69 -2.87 -4.29
CA THR A 120 8.62 -4.01 -4.31
C THR A 120 8.13 -5.15 -3.41
N SER A 121 7.33 -4.82 -2.40
CA SER A 121 6.73 -5.80 -1.50
C SER A 121 5.80 -6.70 -2.28
N GLY A 122 6.10 -8.00 -2.26
CA GLY A 122 5.17 -9.01 -2.70
C GLY A 122 3.94 -9.10 -1.79
N PRO A 123 3.02 -10.02 -2.09
CA PRO A 123 1.89 -10.31 -1.22
C PRO A 123 2.36 -10.60 0.21
N THR A 124 1.68 -10.05 1.21
CA THR A 124 2.01 -10.30 2.62
C THR A 124 1.93 -11.80 2.91
N THR A 125 3.06 -12.40 3.29
CA THR A 125 3.18 -13.84 3.57
C THR A 125 2.92 -14.18 5.04
N GLY A 126 2.89 -13.18 5.92
CA GLY A 126 2.60 -13.31 7.34
C GLY A 126 2.50 -11.94 8.02
N GLN A 127 1.72 -11.86 9.09
CA GLN A 127 1.70 -10.72 10.01
C GLN A 127 2.28 -11.20 11.34
N HIS A 128 3.27 -10.47 11.85
CA HIS A 128 3.97 -10.79 13.10
C HIS A 128 3.83 -9.61 14.06
N ALA A 129 3.63 -9.90 15.35
CA ALA A 129 3.37 -8.86 16.35
C ALA A 129 4.65 -8.12 16.76
N THR A 130 5.82 -8.75 16.60
CA THR A 130 7.12 -8.15 16.94
C THR A 130 8.16 -8.27 15.82
N TYR A 131 9.17 -7.40 15.89
CA TYR A 131 10.31 -7.40 14.97
C TYR A 131 11.07 -8.72 15.03
N GLU A 132 11.33 -9.25 16.23
CA GLU A 132 12.04 -10.51 16.45
C GLU A 132 11.28 -11.71 15.91
N GLU A 133 9.95 -11.72 16.04
CA GLU A 133 9.12 -12.77 15.45
C GLU A 133 9.17 -12.75 13.92
N CYS A 134 9.18 -11.56 13.34
CA CYS A 134 9.29 -11.36 11.91
C CYS A 134 10.66 -11.83 11.39
N LEU A 135 11.76 -11.48 12.09
CA LEU A 135 13.10 -11.96 11.76
C LEU A 135 13.20 -13.49 11.83
N ARG A 136 12.66 -14.08 12.90
CA ARG A 136 12.63 -15.54 13.07
C ARG A 136 11.84 -16.24 11.96
N PHE A 137 10.72 -15.66 11.53
CA PHE A 137 9.95 -16.17 10.40
C PHE A 137 10.75 -16.11 9.08
N LEU A 138 11.56 -15.06 8.90
CA LEU A 138 12.46 -14.90 7.76
C LEU A 138 13.75 -15.76 7.87
N GLY A 139 13.94 -16.50 8.97
CA GLY A 139 15.07 -17.41 9.18
C GLY A 139 16.32 -16.76 9.77
N HIS A 140 16.15 -15.66 10.52
CA HIS A 140 17.22 -14.89 11.16
C HIS A 140 17.11 -14.85 12.68
#